data_AF-A0A3C7W2U9-F1
#
_entry.id   AF-A0A3C7W2U9-F1
#
_cell.length_a   1.000
_cell.length_b   1.000
_cell.length_c   1.000
_cell.angle_alpha   90.00
_cell.angle_beta   90.00
_cell.angle_gamma   90.00
#
_symmetry.space_group_name_H-M   'P 1'
#
loop_
_entity.id
_entity.type
_entity.pdbx_description
1 polymer ?
#
loop_
_entity_poly.entity_id
_entity_poly.type
_entity_poly.pdbx_seq_one_letter_code
_entity_poly.pdbx_strand_id
1 'polypeptide(L)'
;WSEPLTREVFHRGDAVGVLPYEPESDSLVLVEQFRPGALRADDSPWMLELVAGIVEAGEDDRDVVHREAGEEAGCRLAELKP
;
A
#
# COMPACT_ATOMS: atom_id res chain seq x y z
N TRP A 1 11.72 20.94 -32.31
CA TRP A 1 12.32 20.39 -31.08
C TRP A 1 12.28 21.47 -30.03
N SER A 2 11.77 21.19 -28.84
CA SER A 2 11.88 22.13 -27.70
C SER A 2 13.29 22.12 -27.15
N GLU A 3 13.64 23.14 -26.39
CA GLU A 3 14.86 23.13 -25.57
C GLU A 3 14.79 22.02 -24.49
N PRO A 4 15.93 21.52 -24.00
CA PRO A 4 15.97 20.56 -22.90
C PRO A 4 15.30 21.13 -21.64
N LEU A 5 14.53 20.30 -20.93
CA LEU A 5 13.89 20.67 -19.67
C LEU A 5 14.54 19.92 -18.51
N THR A 6 14.74 20.62 -17.40
CA THR A 6 15.15 20.04 -16.12
C THR A 6 13.92 19.81 -15.24
N ARG A 7 13.86 18.65 -14.55
CA ARG A 7 12.80 18.29 -13.60
C ARG A 7 13.42 17.67 -12.36
N GLU A 8 12.85 17.99 -11.22
CA GLU A 8 13.11 17.26 -9.98
C GLU A 8 12.20 16.04 -9.93
N VAL A 9 12.77 14.88 -9.64
CA VAL A 9 12.05 13.60 -9.53
C VAL A 9 12.35 13.02 -8.17
N PHE A 10 11.31 12.79 -7.37
CA PHE A 10 11.43 12.08 -6.10
C PHE A 10 11.13 10.60 -6.31
N HIS A 11 12.15 9.75 -6.19
CA HIS A 11 12.03 8.31 -6.37
C HIS A 11 12.17 7.61 -5.02
N ARG A 12 11.10 6.98 -4.56
CA ARG A 12 11.04 6.27 -3.27
C ARG A 12 11.06 4.74 -3.41
N GLY A 13 11.03 4.24 -4.65
CA GLY A 13 10.82 2.82 -4.95
C GLY A 13 9.35 2.50 -5.19
N ASP A 14 9.10 1.25 -5.56
CA ASP A 14 7.77 0.73 -5.85
C ASP A 14 7.11 0.21 -4.55
N ALA A 15 5.78 0.18 -4.56
CA ALA A 15 4.97 -0.35 -3.48
C ALA A 15 3.93 -1.31 -4.03
N VAL A 16 3.57 -2.31 -3.25
CA VAL A 16 2.49 -3.25 -3.55
C VAL A 16 1.43 -3.14 -2.47
N GLY A 17 0.15 -3.21 -2.88
CA GLY A 17 -0.98 -3.21 -1.98
C GLY A 17 -1.96 -4.32 -2.32
N VAL A 18 -2.70 -4.79 -1.32
CA VAL A 18 -3.75 -5.78 -1.45
C VAL A 18 -5.01 -5.30 -0.76
N LEU A 19 -6.16 -5.67 -1.32
CA LEU A 19 -7.45 -5.51 -0.67
C LEU A 19 -7.93 -6.87 -0.17
N PRO A 20 -7.74 -7.21 1.11
CA PRO A 20 -8.27 -8.46 1.66
C PRO A 20 -9.81 -8.42 1.65
N TYR A 21 -10.38 -9.48 1.08
CA TYR A 21 -11.82 -9.70 0.99
C TYR A 21 -12.16 -11.04 1.65
N GLU A 22 -13.15 -11.03 2.55
CA GLU A 22 -13.69 -12.22 3.20
C GLU A 22 -15.04 -12.60 2.54
N PRO A 23 -15.07 -13.65 1.70
CA PRO A 23 -16.25 -14.01 0.92
C PRO A 23 -17.46 -14.43 1.74
N GLU A 24 -17.27 -15.04 2.91
CA GLU A 24 -18.41 -15.53 3.70
C GLU A 24 -19.23 -14.38 4.30
N SER A 25 -18.56 -13.28 4.66
CA SER A 25 -19.18 -12.12 5.30
C SER A 25 -19.34 -10.93 4.36
N ASP A 26 -18.97 -11.07 3.08
CA ASP A 26 -18.97 -10.00 2.09
C ASP A 26 -18.31 -8.71 2.61
N SER A 27 -17.13 -8.87 3.22
CA SER A 27 -16.48 -7.79 3.97
C SER A 27 -15.05 -7.56 3.50
N LEU A 28 -14.59 -6.32 3.63
CA LEU A 28 -13.23 -5.88 3.32
C LEU A 28 -12.47 -5.61 4.61
N VAL A 29 -11.17 -5.92 4.61
CA VAL A 29 -10.26 -5.53 5.69
C VAL A 29 -9.43 -4.34 5.22
N LEU A 30 -9.48 -3.27 6.00
CA LEU A 30 -8.66 -2.07 5.80
C LEU A 30 -7.85 -1.83 7.07
N VAL A 31 -6.74 -1.10 6.93
CA VAL A 31 -5.91 -0.66 8.06
C VAL A 31 -6.05 0.85 8.24
N GLU A 32 -6.03 1.32 9.49
CA GLU A 32 -6.02 2.75 9.79
C GLU A 32 -4.62 3.16 10.26
N GLN A 33 -3.97 4.07 9.53
CA GLN A 33 -2.61 4.52 9.83
C GLN A 33 -2.49 6.04 9.82
N PHE A 34 -1.65 6.57 10.70
CA PHE A 34 -1.31 7.99 10.71
C PHE A 34 -0.31 8.31 9.61
N ARG A 35 -0.65 9.28 8.74
CA ARG A 35 0.15 9.68 7.60
C ARG A 35 0.58 11.14 7.73
N PRO A 36 1.86 11.41 8.09
CA PRO A 36 2.35 12.78 8.30
C PRO A 36 2.18 13.69 7.07
N GLY A 37 2.23 13.13 5.86
CA GLY A 37 2.02 13.89 4.61
C GLY A 37 0.61 14.48 4.50
N ALA A 38 -0.37 13.90 5.19
CA ALA A 38 -1.76 14.36 5.22
C ALA A 38 -2.04 15.41 6.30
N LEU A 39 -1.07 15.77 7.15
CA LEU A 39 -1.25 16.72 8.26
C LEU A 39 -1.81 18.10 7.88
N ARG A 40 -1.63 18.52 6.63
CA ARG A 40 -2.09 19.83 6.14
C ARG A 40 -3.45 19.76 5.45
N ALA A 41 -4.02 18.57 5.28
CA ALA A 41 -5.37 18.43 4.76
C ALA A 41 -6.40 18.88 5.80
N ASP A 42 -7.60 19.24 5.34
CA ASP A 42 -8.72 19.59 6.23
C ASP A 42 -9.30 18.35 6.96
N ASP A 43 -9.04 17.15 6.43
CA ASP A 43 -9.43 15.87 7.00
C ASP A 43 -8.40 15.32 8.01
N SER A 44 -8.77 14.26 8.73
CA SER A 44 -7.88 13.58 9.69
C SER A 44 -6.63 13.01 9.01
N PRO A 45 -5.43 13.11 9.62
CA PRO A 45 -4.23 12.43 9.13
C PRO A 45 -4.24 10.91 9.38
N TRP A 46 -5.25 10.38 10.08
CA TRP A 46 -5.51 8.95 10.18
C TRP A 46 -6.32 8.51 8.95
N MET A 47 -5.71 7.71 8.09
CA MET A 47 -6.29 7.28 6.82
C MET A 47 -6.67 5.81 6.88
N LEU A 48 -7.85 5.47 6.34
CA LEU A 48 -8.20 4.10 6.01
C LEU A 48 -7.56 3.71 4.68
N GLU A 49 -6.76 2.66 4.70
CA GLU A 49 -5.90 2.27 3.59
C GLU A 49 -5.99 0.77 3.32
N LEU A 50 -5.51 0.38 2.13
CA LEU A 50 -5.17 -1.01 1.83
C LEU A 50 -4.02 -1.47 2.73
N VAL A 51 -3.93 -2.77 2.94
CA VAL A 51 -2.66 -3.38 3.39
C VAL A 51 -1.63 -3.16 2.29
N ALA A 52 -0.50 -2.54 2.60
CA ALA A 52 0.50 -2.20 1.59
C ALA A 52 1.91 -2.04 2.15
N GLY A 53 2.91 -2.38 1.35
CA GLY A 53 4.32 -2.27 1.71
C GLY A 53 5.20 -1.79 0.57
N ILE A 54 6.39 -1.31 0.92
CA ILE A 54 7.44 -1.00 -0.05
C ILE A 54 8.08 -2.31 -0.50
N VAL A 55 8.30 -2.45 -1.81
CA VAL A 55 9.01 -3.60 -2.37
C VAL A 55 10.52 -3.37 -2.23
N GLU A 56 11.18 -4.16 -1.38
CA GLU A 56 12.63 -4.07 -1.23
C GLU A 56 13.37 -4.75 -2.41
N ALA A 57 14.66 -4.44 -2.55
CA ALA A 57 15.45 -4.96 -3.65
C ALA A 57 15.55 -6.49 -3.60
N GLY A 58 14.99 -7.15 -4.60
CA GLY A 58 15.01 -8.62 -4.72
C GLY A 58 13.80 -9.32 -4.12
N GLU A 59 12.82 -8.59 -3.59
CA GLU A 59 11.54 -9.15 -3.16
C GLU A 59 10.58 -9.35 -4.35
N ASP A 60 9.76 -10.40 -4.28
CA ASP A 60 8.62 -10.60 -5.17
C ASP A 60 7.38 -9.92 -4.58
N ASP A 61 6.61 -9.22 -5.42
CA ASP A 61 5.41 -8.52 -5.00
C ASP A 61 4.47 -9.41 -4.16
N ARG A 62 4.31 -10.70 -4.52
CA ARG A 62 3.42 -11.62 -3.81
C ARG A 62 3.90 -11.91 -2.40
N ASP A 63 5.21 -12.09 -2.24
CA ASP A 63 5.81 -12.35 -0.94
C ASP A 63 5.65 -11.13 -0.02
N VAL A 64 5.82 -9.92 -0.58
CA VAL A 64 5.59 -8.67 0.15
C VAL A 64 4.15 -8.55 0.61
N VAL A 65 3.14 -8.72 -0.26
CA VAL A 65 1.74 -8.63 0.20
C VAL A 65 1.36 -9.72 1.20
N HIS A 66 1.94 -10.93 1.13
CA HIS A 66 1.73 -11.94 2.17
C HIS A 66 2.36 -11.54 3.52
N ARG A 67 3.57 -10.97 3.51
CA ARG A 67 4.23 -10.44 4.70
C ARG A 67 3.41 -9.31 5.33
N GLU A 68 3.11 -8.27 4.56
CA GLU A 68 2.40 -7.07 5.03
C GLU A 68 1.00 -7.41 5.53
N ALA A 69 0.27 -8.32 4.89
CA ALA A 69 -1.04 -8.76 5.38
C ALA A 69 -0.94 -9.42 6.77
N GLY A 70 0.13 -10.15 7.03
CA GLY A 70 0.39 -10.74 8.35
C GLY A 70 0.80 -9.69 9.39
N GLU A 71 1.64 -8.73 9.01
CA GLU A 71 2.19 -7.71 9.91
C GLU A 71 1.18 -6.60 10.27
N GLU A 72 0.46 -6.08 9.27
CA GLU A 72 -0.41 -4.92 9.45
C GLU A 72 -1.84 -5.31 9.89
N ALA A 73 -2.35 -6.42 9.38
CA ALA A 73 -3.75 -6.83 9.58
C ALA A 73 -3.90 -8.19 10.29
N GLY A 74 -2.80 -8.91 10.57
CA GLY A 74 -2.86 -10.26 11.14
C GLY A 74 -3.54 -11.29 10.21
N CYS A 75 -3.64 -10.98 8.92
CA CYS A 75 -4.32 -11.81 7.93
C CYS A 75 -3.38 -12.84 7.30
N ARG A 76 -3.93 -14.01 6.95
CA ARG A 76 -3.29 -14.97 6.05
C ARG A 76 -4.10 -15.08 4.77
N LEU A 77 -3.59 -14.52 3.68
CA LEU A 77 -4.27 -14.53 2.39
C LEU A 77 -4.22 -15.93 1.76
N ALA A 78 -5.33 -16.35 1.16
CA ALA A 78 -5.45 -17.67 0.52
C ALA A 78 -5.19 -17.61 -1.00
N GLU A 79 -5.84 -16.68 -1.69
CA GLU A 79 -5.73 -16.49 -3.15
C GLU A 79 -5.45 -15.01 -3.45
N LEU A 80 -4.51 -14.76 -4.37
CA LEU A 80 -4.25 -13.42 -4.90
C LEU A 80 -4.84 -13.32 -6.31
N LYS A 81 -5.62 -12.26 -6.56
CA LYS A 81 -6.22 -11.94 -7.87
C LYS A 81 -5.76 -10.56 -8.32
N PRO A 82 -5.48 -10.36 -9.62
CA PRO A 82 -5.18 -9.06 -10.20
C PRO A 82 -6.42 -8.19 -10.37
#